data_AF-G3NP85-F1
#
_entry.id   AF-G3NP85-F1
#
_cell.length_a   1.000
_cell.length_b   1.000
_cell.length_c   1.000
_cell.angle_alpha   90.00
_cell.angle_beta   90.00
_cell.angle_gamma   90.00
#
_symmetry.space_group_name_H-M   'P 1'
#
loop_
_entity.id
_entity.type
_entity.pdbx_description
1 polymer ?
#
loop_
_entity_poly.entity_id
_entity_poly.type
_entity_poly.pdbx_seq_one_letter_code
_entity_poly.pdbx_strand_id
1 'polypeptide(L)'
;MHSRLLKAKGFPPDGNQASCCLSSYFFALKSVQVSADQSETTLGSKLEALQCHFTWILEYSKNKLLHLRDKLVDIGTEEGNSWLGHIYNLRGFIQCKLGSTEDALSFFLQAAEAFGQMRRAGEGPWLVVNYGNLAWLHHLLGDQAESEAYLSKVEAIKKKYPTPSEDELHAELYAEKAWTLMNFGTKGELVSEYFQKAIQMQPDMVEWNTSHVLCSNSWLEDDILEKIRLAQEQDPENLRLAVYYLEERVRKGEIIEDEARQLARKVLRNPVSSYSGLKGLLRIYRNHLSIDEAVDLAEEALQHHPDERYLKRCAALYYNRLIYSSHSRPEQRTLDRAISLLKEVIFLYPHCSLMKKVDLANIHAKSNHSKDEAEQIYQELLKSEMEPAEKQLLYNNYAKYSKCDRREYQRAIRYHMKVATIPHQSSFRRNSIKILVEVVERHRDSMWREVEEFLENLKEP
;
A
#
# COMPACT_ATOMS: atom_id res chain seq x y z
N MET A 1 47.64 -9.94 -2.64
CA MET A 1 48.60 -10.55 -3.58
C MET A 1 48.75 -9.63 -4.81
N HIS A 2 49.39 -8.45 -4.65
CA HIS A 2 50.02 -7.64 -5.71
C HIS A 2 50.69 -6.43 -5.05
N SER A 3 51.85 -6.68 -4.43
CA SER A 3 52.82 -5.63 -4.06
C SER A 3 54.21 -6.25 -3.96
N ARG A 4 54.66 -6.86 -5.05
CA ARG A 4 56.07 -7.18 -5.30
C ARG A 4 56.27 -7.24 -6.81
N LEU A 5 56.66 -6.12 -7.40
CA LEU A 5 57.49 -6.01 -8.61
C LEU A 5 57.49 -4.55 -9.01
N LEU A 6 58.57 -3.83 -8.68
CA LEU A 6 59.17 -2.75 -9.46
C LEU A 6 60.44 -2.29 -8.72
N LYS A 7 61.46 -3.14 -8.75
CA LYS A 7 62.87 -2.73 -8.65
C LYS A 7 63.44 -2.92 -10.06
N ALA A 8 63.69 -1.83 -10.77
CA ALA A 8 64.81 -1.64 -11.70
C ALA A 8 64.54 -0.44 -12.61
N LYS A 9 65.17 0.70 -12.31
CA LYS A 9 65.98 1.51 -13.23
C LYS A 9 66.54 2.68 -12.42
N GLY A 10 67.87 2.71 -12.29
CA GLY A 10 68.58 3.68 -11.50
C GLY A 10 68.38 5.10 -12.02
N PHE A 11 68.09 6.01 -11.09
CA PHE A 11 68.25 7.45 -11.26
C PHE A 11 68.91 8.00 -9.97
N PRO A 12 69.81 9.00 -10.08
CA PRO A 12 70.68 9.45 -9.00
C PRO A 12 69.91 10.27 -7.93
N PRO A 13 70.50 10.47 -6.74
CA PRO A 13 69.82 11.09 -5.61
C PRO A 13 69.96 12.62 -5.65
N ASP A 14 69.08 13.30 -6.38
CA ASP A 14 68.88 14.75 -6.22
C ASP A 14 67.55 15.02 -5.51
N GLY A 15 67.63 15.04 -4.18
CA GLY A 15 66.56 15.44 -3.30
C GLY A 15 66.35 16.95 -3.36
N ASN A 16 65.57 17.42 -4.35
CA ASN A 16 64.79 18.66 -4.22
C ASN A 16 63.72 18.89 -5.31
N GLN A 17 63.53 17.98 -6.27
CA GLN A 17 62.41 18.06 -7.23
C GLN A 17 61.25 17.08 -6.96
N ALA A 18 61.46 16.02 -6.18
CA ALA A 18 60.42 15.05 -5.83
C ALA A 18 59.40 15.57 -4.78
N SER A 19 59.81 16.52 -3.93
CA SER A 19 58.94 17.11 -2.89
C SER A 19 57.86 18.03 -3.48
N CYS A 20 58.21 18.84 -4.50
CA CYS A 20 57.24 19.70 -5.20
C CYS A 20 56.23 18.90 -6.04
N CYS A 21 56.64 17.79 -6.66
CA CYS A 21 55.74 16.96 -7.46
C CYS A 21 54.73 16.18 -6.61
N LEU A 22 55.16 15.63 -5.47
CA LEU A 22 54.25 14.92 -4.55
C LEU A 22 53.26 15.88 -3.88
N SER A 23 53.72 17.06 -3.43
CA SER A 23 52.84 18.10 -2.88
C SER A 23 51.79 18.55 -3.88
N SER A 24 52.17 18.77 -5.14
CA SER A 24 51.23 19.15 -6.22
C SER A 24 50.23 18.03 -6.52
N TYR A 25 50.64 16.77 -6.45
CA TYR A 25 49.75 15.61 -6.64
C TYR A 25 48.74 15.45 -5.49
N PHE A 26 49.18 15.64 -4.24
CA PHE A 26 48.30 15.62 -3.07
C PHE A 26 47.34 16.83 -3.03
N PHE A 27 47.78 18.00 -3.47
CA PHE A 27 46.90 19.17 -3.62
C PHE A 27 45.89 18.97 -4.75
N ALA A 28 46.30 18.40 -5.89
CA ALA A 28 45.39 18.06 -6.99
C ALA A 28 44.38 16.98 -6.58
N LEU A 29 44.79 15.95 -5.83
CA LEU A 29 43.88 14.94 -5.29
C LEU A 29 42.91 15.54 -4.28
N LYS A 30 43.39 16.41 -3.38
CA LYS A 30 42.52 17.13 -2.43
C LYS A 30 41.58 18.12 -3.14
N SER A 31 42.01 18.81 -4.18
CA SER A 31 41.16 19.74 -4.92
C SER A 31 40.12 19.01 -5.77
N VAL A 32 40.48 17.87 -6.37
CA VAL A 32 39.55 16.97 -7.05
C VAL A 32 38.54 16.39 -6.06
N GLN A 33 38.98 16.00 -4.87
CA GLN A 33 38.10 15.46 -3.83
C GLN A 33 37.17 16.52 -3.25
N VAL A 34 37.66 17.73 -2.96
CA VAL A 34 36.82 18.86 -2.53
C VAL A 34 35.86 19.29 -3.65
N SER A 35 36.28 19.26 -4.91
CA SER A 35 35.40 19.55 -6.06
C SER A 35 34.35 18.47 -6.26
N ALA A 36 34.70 17.19 -6.06
CA ALA A 36 33.78 16.07 -6.11
C ALA A 36 32.75 16.17 -4.97
N ASP A 37 33.20 16.39 -3.74
CA ASP A 37 32.33 16.58 -2.56
C ASP A 37 31.39 17.79 -2.74
N GLN A 38 31.87 18.91 -3.29
CA GLN A 38 31.05 20.09 -3.58
C GLN A 38 30.05 19.84 -4.72
N SER A 39 30.46 19.13 -5.78
CA SER A 39 29.57 18.76 -6.88
C SER A 39 28.47 17.80 -6.42
N GLU A 40 28.82 16.84 -5.56
CA GLU A 40 27.88 15.88 -4.97
C GLU A 40 26.91 16.56 -4.00
N THR A 41 27.39 17.51 -3.19
CA THR A 41 26.55 18.34 -2.31
C THR A 41 25.59 19.23 -3.11
N THR A 42 26.07 19.81 -4.22
CA THR A 42 25.25 20.65 -5.12
C THR A 42 24.21 19.80 -5.86
N LEU A 43 24.56 18.59 -6.29
CA LEU A 43 23.65 17.66 -6.94
C LEU A 43 22.56 17.18 -5.97
N GLY A 44 22.94 16.82 -4.74
CA GLY A 44 22.02 16.40 -3.69
C GLY A 44 20.93 17.45 -3.41
N SER A 45 21.32 18.71 -3.19
CA SER A 45 20.35 19.80 -2.97
C SER A 45 19.39 20.01 -4.15
N LYS A 46 19.86 19.87 -5.40
CA LYS A 46 18.99 19.93 -6.59
C LYS A 46 17.99 18.78 -6.62
N LEU A 47 18.41 17.56 -6.26
CA LEU A 47 17.55 16.38 -6.19
C LEU A 47 16.48 16.50 -5.09
N GLU A 48 16.85 17.05 -3.93
CA GLU A 48 15.94 17.30 -2.81
C GLU A 48 14.86 18.35 -3.15
N ALA A 49 15.15 19.29 -4.06
CA ALA A 49 14.20 20.29 -4.53
C ALA A 49 13.19 19.75 -5.57
N LEU A 50 13.39 18.54 -6.09
CA LEU A 50 12.49 17.96 -7.10
C LEU A 50 11.13 17.63 -6.51
N GLN A 51 10.09 17.70 -7.34
CA GLN A 51 8.75 17.22 -7.02
C GLN A 51 8.59 15.81 -7.57
N CYS A 52 8.86 14.79 -6.75
CA CYS A 52 8.78 13.39 -7.14
C CYS A 52 8.58 12.46 -5.92
N HIS A 53 8.47 11.15 -6.14
CA HIS A 53 8.18 10.20 -5.07
C HIS A 53 9.25 10.17 -3.97
N PHE A 54 10.52 10.40 -4.34
CA PHE A 54 11.65 10.41 -3.40
C PHE A 54 11.60 11.57 -2.41
N THR A 55 10.97 12.68 -2.77
CA THR A 55 10.85 13.88 -1.93
C THR A 55 9.46 14.00 -1.29
N TRP A 56 8.44 13.34 -1.85
CA TRP A 56 7.09 13.31 -1.27
C TRP A 56 6.90 12.23 -0.19
N ILE A 57 7.57 11.08 -0.33
CA ILE A 57 7.38 9.92 0.56
C ILE A 57 8.61 9.77 1.46
N LEU A 58 8.57 10.46 2.59
CA LEU A 58 9.66 10.47 3.56
C LEU A 58 9.57 9.30 4.56
N GLU A 59 8.36 8.89 4.93
CA GLU A 59 8.13 7.85 5.93
C GLU A 59 7.49 6.60 5.32
N TYR A 60 8.20 5.48 5.42
CA TYR A 60 7.71 4.18 4.99
C TYR A 60 8.37 3.05 5.78
N SER A 61 7.67 1.91 5.85
CA SER A 61 8.24 0.65 6.33
C SER A 61 8.27 -0.36 5.19
N LYS A 62 9.18 -1.34 5.27
CA LYS A 62 9.27 -2.43 4.28
C LYS A 62 7.91 -3.14 4.10
N ASN A 63 7.20 -3.41 5.20
CA ASN A 63 5.88 -4.03 5.15
C ASN A 63 4.84 -3.18 4.43
N LYS A 64 4.84 -1.85 4.65
CA LYS A 64 3.94 -0.91 3.96
C LYS A 64 4.21 -0.89 2.46
N LEU A 65 5.49 -0.89 2.05
CA LEU A 65 5.88 -0.94 0.64
C LEU A 65 5.45 -2.25 -0.04
N LEU A 66 5.64 -3.39 0.62
CA LEU A 66 5.22 -4.70 0.09
C LEU A 66 3.69 -4.77 -0.09
N HIS A 67 2.93 -4.24 0.87
CA HIS A 67 1.47 -4.14 0.76
C HIS A 67 1.03 -3.24 -0.38
N LEU A 68 1.72 -2.11 -0.56
CA LEU A 68 1.41 -1.18 -1.62
C LEU A 68 1.76 -1.74 -3.01
N ARG A 69 2.88 -2.45 -3.13
CA ARG A 69 3.27 -3.17 -4.36
C ARG A 69 2.17 -4.12 -4.81
N ASP A 70 1.66 -4.96 -3.89
CA ASP A 70 0.59 -5.89 -4.21
C ASP A 70 -0.72 -5.13 -4.53
N LYS A 71 -1.04 -4.07 -3.79
CA LYS A 71 -2.19 -3.22 -4.08
C LYS A 71 -2.11 -2.61 -5.49
N LEU A 72 -0.96 -2.10 -5.93
CA LEU A 72 -0.81 -1.46 -7.24
C LEU A 72 -1.02 -2.43 -8.40
N VAL A 73 -0.62 -3.69 -8.23
CA VAL A 73 -0.95 -4.74 -9.22
C VAL A 73 -2.45 -5.05 -9.20
N ASP A 74 -3.09 -5.07 -8.02
CA ASP A 74 -4.55 -5.26 -7.92
C ASP A 74 -5.36 -4.09 -8.53
N ILE A 75 -4.76 -2.92 -8.79
CA ILE A 75 -5.45 -1.79 -9.47
C ILE A 75 -5.66 -2.08 -10.96
N GLY A 76 -4.81 -2.91 -11.56
CA GLY A 76 -4.81 -3.21 -12.99
C GLY A 76 -3.83 -2.31 -13.75
N THR A 77 -3.14 -2.93 -14.70
CA THR A 77 -2.17 -2.27 -15.61
C THR A 77 -2.63 -2.35 -17.07
N GLU A 78 -3.93 -2.46 -17.28
CA GLU A 78 -4.53 -2.59 -18.61
C GLU A 78 -4.50 -1.26 -19.35
N GLU A 79 -4.38 -1.34 -20.68
CA GLU A 79 -4.49 -0.19 -21.57
C GLU A 79 -5.86 0.47 -21.40
N GLY A 80 -5.87 1.79 -21.12
CA GLY A 80 -7.08 2.56 -20.82
C GLY A 80 -7.22 3.00 -19.37
N ASN A 81 -6.38 2.52 -18.44
CA ASN A 81 -6.33 3.07 -17.08
C ASN A 81 -5.69 4.48 -17.10
N SER A 82 -6.49 5.51 -16.76
CA SER A 82 -6.05 6.92 -16.72
C SER A 82 -4.88 7.19 -15.76
N TRP A 83 -4.68 6.32 -14.77
CA TRP A 83 -3.59 6.42 -13.81
C TRP A 83 -2.39 5.53 -14.15
N LEU A 84 -2.34 4.89 -15.32
CA LEU A 84 -1.33 3.87 -15.66
C LEU A 84 0.12 4.36 -15.51
N GLY A 85 0.45 5.54 -16.03
CA GLY A 85 1.79 6.14 -15.90
C GLY A 85 2.16 6.38 -14.43
N HIS A 86 1.22 6.90 -13.64
CA HIS A 86 1.39 7.15 -12.20
C HIS A 86 1.57 5.84 -11.41
N ILE A 87 0.83 4.78 -11.77
CA ILE A 87 0.99 3.43 -11.19
C ILE A 87 2.41 2.93 -11.44
N TYR A 88 2.91 3.04 -12.67
CA TYR A 88 4.27 2.62 -13.01
C TYR A 88 5.33 3.47 -12.31
N ASN A 89 5.19 4.80 -12.27
CA ASN A 89 6.08 5.66 -11.49
C ASN A 89 6.16 5.20 -10.03
N LEU A 90 5.01 4.97 -9.40
CA LEU A 90 5.00 4.60 -8.00
C LEU A 90 5.56 3.19 -7.77
N ARG A 91 5.33 2.25 -8.70
CA ARG A 91 5.97 0.92 -8.67
C ARG A 91 7.48 1.02 -8.78
N GLY A 92 7.99 1.88 -9.66
CA GLY A 92 9.43 2.13 -9.81
C GLY A 92 10.05 2.62 -8.51
N PHE A 93 9.42 3.60 -7.86
CA PHE A 93 9.85 4.09 -6.54
C PHE A 93 9.86 2.97 -5.49
N ILE A 94 8.79 2.18 -5.40
CA ILE A 94 8.70 1.07 -4.43
C ILE A 94 9.80 0.05 -4.66
N GLN A 95 10.07 -0.33 -5.90
CA GLN A 95 11.13 -1.30 -6.21
C GLN A 95 12.51 -0.76 -5.86
N CYS A 96 12.77 0.52 -6.15
CA CYS A 96 14.00 1.18 -5.74
C CYS A 96 14.18 1.11 -4.21
N LYS A 97 13.14 1.44 -3.43
CA LYS A 97 13.18 1.36 -1.96
C LYS A 97 13.24 -0.07 -1.40
N LEU A 98 12.83 -1.07 -2.18
CA LEU A 98 12.99 -2.49 -1.86
C LEU A 98 14.32 -3.09 -2.34
N GLY A 99 15.16 -2.30 -3.03
CA GLY A 99 16.49 -2.70 -3.49
C GLY A 99 16.55 -3.33 -4.88
N SER A 100 15.45 -3.34 -5.65
CA SER A 100 15.43 -3.82 -7.04
C SER A 100 15.53 -2.64 -8.01
N THR A 101 16.75 -2.22 -8.34
CA THR A 101 17.00 -1.03 -9.19
C THR A 101 16.72 -1.28 -10.67
N GLU A 102 16.92 -2.50 -11.17
CA GLU A 102 16.60 -2.89 -12.55
C GLU A 102 15.08 -2.85 -12.80
N ASP A 103 14.30 -3.44 -11.89
CA ASP A 103 12.83 -3.35 -11.94
C ASP A 103 12.37 -1.89 -11.83
N ALA A 104 13.03 -1.11 -10.98
CA ALA A 104 12.71 0.31 -10.81
C ALA A 104 12.85 1.08 -12.13
N LEU A 105 13.98 0.90 -12.82
CA LEU A 105 14.24 1.52 -14.12
C LEU A 105 13.19 1.09 -15.14
N SER A 106 12.93 -0.22 -15.25
CA SER A 106 11.91 -0.77 -16.16
C SER A 106 10.55 -0.12 -15.95
N PHE A 107 10.09 -0.02 -14.70
CA PHE A 107 8.81 0.64 -14.41
C PHE A 107 8.82 2.14 -14.72
N PHE A 108 9.90 2.87 -14.48
CA PHE A 108 9.96 4.29 -14.86
C PHE A 108 9.91 4.48 -16.37
N LEU A 109 10.51 3.58 -17.16
CA LEU A 109 10.42 3.63 -18.62
C LEU A 109 8.99 3.31 -19.10
N GLN A 110 8.34 2.30 -18.52
CA GLN A 110 6.94 1.99 -18.79
C GLN A 110 6.00 3.16 -18.43
N ALA A 111 6.31 3.89 -17.36
CA ALA A 111 5.56 5.09 -17.00
C ALA A 111 5.66 6.17 -18.08
N ALA A 112 6.87 6.46 -18.58
CA ALA A 112 7.08 7.44 -19.64
C ALA A 112 6.35 7.05 -20.94
N GLU A 113 6.38 5.77 -21.31
CA GLU A 113 5.63 5.24 -22.46
C GLU A 113 4.13 5.41 -22.27
N ALA A 114 3.58 5.01 -21.11
CA ALA A 114 2.16 5.14 -20.81
C ALA A 114 1.70 6.61 -20.87
N PHE A 115 2.51 7.55 -20.37
CA PHE A 115 2.21 8.98 -20.50
C PHE A 115 2.21 9.46 -21.95
N GLY A 116 3.17 9.02 -22.76
CA GLY A 116 3.24 9.34 -24.18
C GLY A 116 2.01 8.85 -24.95
N GLN A 117 1.58 7.62 -24.68
CA GLN A 117 0.38 7.03 -25.29
C GLN A 117 -0.90 7.78 -24.88
N MET A 118 -1.06 8.13 -23.60
CA MET A 118 -2.26 8.81 -23.08
C MET A 118 -2.38 10.24 -23.59
N ARG A 119 -1.29 11.02 -23.57
CA ARG A 119 -1.33 12.44 -23.93
C ARG A 119 -1.21 12.68 -25.44
N ARG A 120 -0.75 11.68 -26.20
CA ARG A 120 -0.51 11.76 -27.67
C ARG A 120 0.26 13.03 -28.06
N ALA A 121 1.18 13.43 -27.19
CA ALA A 121 1.97 14.65 -27.29
C ALA A 121 3.42 14.32 -26.95
N GLY A 122 4.33 15.24 -27.29
CA GLY A 122 5.73 15.16 -26.87
C GLY A 122 5.89 15.39 -25.36
N GLU A 123 7.06 15.87 -24.93
CA GLU A 123 7.30 16.11 -23.51
C GLU A 123 6.44 17.26 -22.92
N GLY A 124 5.96 17.05 -21.70
CA GLY A 124 5.08 17.96 -20.98
C GLY A 124 5.15 17.82 -19.46
N PRO A 125 4.42 18.66 -18.71
CA PRO A 125 4.45 18.70 -17.23
C PRO A 125 4.19 17.36 -16.54
N TRP A 126 3.39 16.48 -17.14
CA TRP A 126 3.10 15.13 -16.63
C TRP A 126 4.33 14.20 -16.55
N LEU A 127 5.46 14.55 -17.18
CA LEU A 127 6.71 13.77 -17.08
C LEU A 127 7.66 14.25 -15.97
N VAL A 128 7.38 15.38 -15.32
CA VAL A 128 8.29 15.96 -14.31
C VAL A 128 8.56 14.98 -13.17
N VAL A 129 7.51 14.32 -12.66
CA VAL A 129 7.66 13.33 -11.58
C VAL A 129 8.45 12.12 -12.06
N ASN A 130 8.21 11.66 -13.29
CA ASN A 130 8.93 10.54 -13.88
C ASN A 130 10.43 10.83 -14.01
N TYR A 131 10.79 11.95 -14.63
CA TYR A 131 12.19 12.37 -14.78
C TYR A 131 12.85 12.67 -13.44
N GLY A 132 12.12 13.23 -12.47
CA GLY A 132 12.63 13.39 -11.12
C GLY A 132 12.95 12.06 -10.44
N ASN A 133 12.10 11.04 -10.62
CA ASN A 133 12.39 9.70 -10.09
C ASN A 133 13.60 9.05 -10.79
N LEU A 134 13.75 9.24 -12.11
CA LEU A 134 14.91 8.74 -12.86
C LEU A 134 16.21 9.45 -12.43
N ALA A 135 16.18 10.77 -12.20
CA ALA A 135 17.33 11.51 -11.68
C ALA A 135 17.79 10.96 -10.32
N TRP A 136 16.83 10.68 -9.42
CA TRP A 136 17.10 10.03 -8.12
C TRP A 136 17.64 8.61 -8.28
N LEU A 137 17.06 7.80 -9.18
CA LEU A 137 17.53 6.43 -9.43
C LEU A 137 18.99 6.41 -9.90
N HIS A 138 19.32 7.22 -10.91
CA HIS A 138 20.68 7.27 -11.45
C HIS A 138 21.68 7.81 -10.42
N HIS A 139 21.28 8.78 -9.60
CA HIS A 139 22.09 9.24 -8.48
C HIS A 139 22.39 8.10 -7.49
N LEU A 140 21.37 7.32 -7.10
CA LEU A 140 21.54 6.16 -6.21
C LEU A 140 22.40 5.04 -6.81
N LEU A 141 22.47 4.95 -8.15
CA LEU A 141 23.35 4.03 -8.87
C LEU A 141 24.79 4.55 -9.02
N GLY A 142 25.08 5.79 -8.61
CA GLY A 142 26.37 6.46 -8.80
C GLY A 142 26.59 7.01 -10.21
N ASP A 143 25.55 7.03 -11.06
CA ASP A 143 25.59 7.59 -12.40
C ASP A 143 25.20 9.08 -12.37
N GLN A 144 26.17 9.91 -11.99
CA GLN A 144 25.99 11.35 -11.87
C GLN A 144 25.63 12.02 -13.21
N ALA A 145 26.22 11.55 -14.32
CA ALA A 145 26.00 12.13 -15.64
C ALA A 145 24.54 11.95 -16.09
N GLU A 146 23.99 10.76 -15.92
CA GLU A 146 22.61 10.49 -16.29
C GLU A 146 21.63 11.16 -15.31
N SER A 147 21.98 11.24 -14.01
CA SER A 147 21.21 12.01 -13.03
C SER A 147 21.09 13.49 -13.41
N GLU A 148 22.19 14.13 -13.82
CA GLU A 148 22.22 15.52 -14.31
C GLU A 148 21.47 15.69 -15.63
N ALA A 149 21.50 14.69 -16.51
CA ALA A 149 20.74 14.70 -17.76
C ALA A 149 19.23 14.74 -17.50
N TYR A 150 18.72 13.94 -16.55
CA TYR A 150 17.31 13.98 -16.17
C TYR A 150 16.93 15.26 -15.41
N LEU A 151 17.81 15.80 -14.56
CA LEU A 151 17.61 17.13 -13.96
C LEU A 151 17.44 18.20 -15.04
N SER A 152 18.29 18.17 -16.07
CA SER A 152 18.20 19.10 -17.19
C SER A 152 16.89 18.98 -17.96
N LYS A 153 16.34 17.76 -18.11
CA LYS A 153 15.01 17.54 -18.70
C LYS A 153 13.89 18.13 -17.84
N VAL A 154 13.95 17.97 -16.52
CA VAL A 154 12.97 18.60 -15.60
C VAL A 154 12.99 20.13 -15.75
N GLU A 155 14.17 20.74 -15.75
CA GLU A 155 14.32 22.19 -15.90
C GLU A 155 13.88 22.68 -17.29
N ALA A 156 14.14 21.91 -18.35
CA ALA A 156 13.64 22.21 -19.69
C ALA A 156 12.11 22.23 -19.76
N ILE A 157 11.43 21.28 -19.10
CA ILE A 157 9.97 21.24 -19.00
C ILE A 157 9.45 22.47 -18.25
N LYS A 158 9.99 22.76 -17.05
CA LYS A 158 9.58 23.95 -16.27
C LYS A 158 9.77 25.26 -17.03
N LYS A 159 10.84 25.37 -17.83
CA LYS A 159 11.06 26.56 -18.67
C LYS A 159 10.07 26.66 -19.82
N LYS A 160 9.72 25.52 -20.43
CA LYS A 160 8.79 25.47 -21.56
C LYS A 160 7.34 25.70 -21.13
N TYR A 161 6.98 25.23 -19.93
CA TYR A 161 5.67 25.40 -19.33
C TYR A 161 5.89 26.09 -17.98
N PRO A 162 5.95 27.43 -17.92
CA PRO A 162 6.10 28.13 -16.65
C PRO A 162 4.79 28.07 -15.83
N THR A 163 4.91 28.00 -14.51
CA THR A 163 3.78 28.14 -13.59
C THR A 163 3.46 29.63 -13.36
N PRO A 164 2.22 29.97 -12.95
CA PRO A 164 1.85 31.37 -12.68
C PRO A 164 2.66 32.04 -11.56
N SER A 165 3.18 31.24 -10.62
CA SER A 165 4.08 31.69 -9.54
C SER A 165 5.12 30.61 -9.20
N GLU A 166 6.23 31.03 -8.58
CA GLU A 166 7.33 30.12 -8.19
C GLU A 166 6.92 29.08 -7.13
N ASP A 167 5.94 29.41 -6.28
CA ASP A 167 5.44 28.53 -5.22
C ASP A 167 4.36 27.55 -5.69
N GLU A 168 3.86 27.72 -6.91
CA GLU A 168 2.76 26.94 -7.47
C GLU A 168 3.26 25.79 -8.34
N LEU A 169 2.63 24.62 -8.20
CA LEU A 169 2.95 23.44 -9.01
C LEU A 169 2.05 23.37 -10.25
N HIS A 170 2.49 22.64 -11.28
CA HIS A 170 1.59 22.25 -12.36
C HIS A 170 0.42 21.40 -11.83
N ALA A 171 -0.72 21.50 -12.50
CA ALA A 171 -1.93 20.77 -12.13
C ALA A 171 -1.69 19.24 -12.08
N GLU A 172 -0.92 18.71 -13.04
CA GLU A 172 -0.54 17.31 -13.11
C GLU A 172 0.26 16.85 -11.88
N LEU A 173 1.12 17.73 -11.33
CA LEU A 173 1.92 17.43 -10.14
C LEU A 173 1.05 17.40 -8.90
N TYR A 174 0.09 18.32 -8.78
CA TYR A 174 -0.88 18.29 -7.69
C TYR A 174 -1.73 17.01 -7.74
N ALA A 175 -2.21 16.62 -8.92
CA ALA A 175 -2.99 15.41 -9.11
C ALA A 175 -2.19 14.13 -8.78
N GLU A 176 -0.96 13.99 -9.27
CA GLU A 176 -0.11 12.82 -8.97
C GLU A 176 0.25 12.77 -7.48
N LYS A 177 0.55 13.91 -6.86
CA LYS A 177 0.83 13.97 -5.42
C LYS A 177 -0.37 13.56 -4.58
N ALA A 178 -1.57 14.06 -4.93
CA ALA A 178 -2.81 13.66 -4.26
C ALA A 178 -3.06 12.16 -4.39
N TRP A 179 -2.96 11.63 -5.61
CA TRP A 179 -3.17 10.22 -5.90
C TRP A 179 -2.16 9.32 -5.17
N THR A 180 -0.90 9.72 -5.12
CA THR A 180 0.16 9.01 -4.40
C THR A 180 -0.12 8.99 -2.90
N LEU A 181 -0.41 10.13 -2.28
CA LEU A 181 -0.71 10.22 -0.84
C LEU A 181 -1.95 9.40 -0.47
N MET A 182 -3.01 9.48 -1.29
CA MET A 182 -4.21 8.65 -1.14
C MET A 182 -3.85 7.15 -1.12
N ASN A 183 -2.95 6.72 -2.01
CA ASN A 183 -2.54 5.32 -2.09
C ASN A 183 -1.67 4.87 -0.91
N PHE A 184 -0.90 5.78 -0.31
CA PHE A 184 -0.14 5.57 0.93
C PHE A 184 -0.98 5.57 2.21
N GLY A 185 -2.29 5.76 2.08
CA GLY A 185 -3.22 5.74 3.21
C GLY A 185 -3.36 7.07 3.92
N THR A 186 -2.76 8.14 3.40
CA THR A 186 -3.11 9.51 3.80
C THR A 186 -4.56 9.76 3.37
N LYS A 187 -5.39 10.23 4.30
CA LYS A 187 -6.79 10.54 4.06
C LYS A 187 -7.10 11.93 4.59
N GLY A 188 -8.16 12.52 4.08
CA GLY A 188 -8.71 13.77 4.60
C GLY A 188 -8.33 14.98 3.76
N GLU A 189 -8.42 16.14 4.41
CA GLU A 189 -8.41 17.47 3.80
C GLU A 189 -7.21 17.67 2.87
N LEU A 190 -6.00 17.30 3.30
CA LEU A 190 -4.78 17.49 2.51
C LEU A 190 -4.84 16.84 1.11
N VAL A 191 -5.35 15.61 0.98
CA VAL A 191 -5.48 14.94 -0.32
C VAL A 191 -6.53 15.66 -1.16
N SER A 192 -7.64 16.07 -0.53
CA SER A 192 -8.71 16.83 -1.18
C SER A 192 -8.20 18.16 -1.73
N GLU A 193 -7.44 18.92 -0.93
CA GLU A 193 -6.87 20.21 -1.31
C GLU A 193 -5.97 20.11 -2.53
N TYR A 194 -5.14 19.07 -2.62
CA TYR A 194 -4.28 18.87 -3.79
C TYR A 194 -5.10 18.58 -5.05
N PHE A 195 -6.12 17.71 -4.98
CA PHE A 195 -7.01 17.51 -6.12
C PHE A 195 -7.77 18.79 -6.48
N GLN A 196 -8.26 19.55 -5.50
CA GLN A 196 -8.96 20.82 -5.75
C GLN A 196 -8.08 21.83 -6.48
N LYS A 197 -6.81 21.98 -6.08
CA LYS A 197 -5.85 22.84 -6.78
C LYS A 197 -5.65 22.40 -8.23
N ALA A 198 -5.50 21.09 -8.47
CA ALA A 198 -5.39 20.55 -9.83
C ALA A 198 -6.64 20.85 -10.68
N ILE A 199 -7.83 20.63 -10.13
CA ILE A 199 -9.13 20.85 -10.79
C ILE A 199 -9.37 22.34 -11.06
N GLN A 200 -9.01 23.24 -10.13
CA GLN A 200 -9.13 24.69 -10.34
C GLN A 200 -8.30 25.17 -11.54
N MET A 201 -7.15 24.55 -11.77
CA MET A 201 -6.28 24.87 -12.90
C MET A 201 -6.75 24.22 -14.21
N GLN A 202 -7.23 22.98 -14.17
CA GLN A 202 -7.75 22.26 -15.32
C GLN A 202 -9.05 21.51 -14.95
N PRO A 203 -10.21 22.17 -15.05
CA PRO A 203 -11.48 21.62 -14.56
C PRO A 203 -12.00 20.45 -15.40
N ASP A 204 -11.59 20.37 -16.67
CA ASP A 204 -12.08 19.37 -17.63
C ASP A 204 -11.45 17.98 -17.42
N MET A 205 -10.50 17.85 -16.49
CA MET A 205 -9.82 16.58 -16.21
C MET A 205 -10.73 15.64 -15.40
N VAL A 206 -11.46 14.78 -16.12
CA VAL A 206 -12.46 13.86 -15.56
C VAL A 206 -11.87 13.00 -14.44
N GLU A 207 -10.69 12.39 -14.64
CA GLU A 207 -10.10 11.48 -13.66
C GLU A 207 -9.69 12.15 -12.33
N TRP A 208 -9.43 13.46 -12.35
CA TRP A 208 -9.14 14.23 -11.14
C TRP A 208 -10.42 14.54 -10.37
N ASN A 209 -11.48 14.95 -11.07
CA ASN A 209 -12.80 15.16 -10.48
C ASN A 209 -13.33 13.89 -9.82
N THR A 210 -13.24 12.75 -10.52
CA THR A 210 -13.72 11.46 -9.99
C THR A 210 -12.88 10.99 -8.80
N SER A 211 -11.56 11.18 -8.86
CA SER A 211 -10.66 10.84 -7.74
C SER A 211 -10.91 11.72 -6.51
N HIS A 212 -11.16 13.03 -6.70
CA HIS A 212 -11.49 13.95 -5.63
C HIS A 212 -12.76 13.52 -4.88
N VAL A 213 -13.82 13.17 -5.61
CA VAL A 213 -15.05 12.66 -5.02
C VAL A 213 -14.79 11.37 -4.23
N LEU A 214 -14.03 10.43 -4.79
CA LEU A 214 -13.72 9.14 -4.15
C LEU A 214 -12.78 9.25 -2.94
N CYS A 215 -11.96 10.29 -2.86
CA CYS A 215 -11.01 10.50 -1.76
C CYS A 215 -11.55 11.40 -0.64
N SER A 216 -12.53 12.26 -0.96
CA SER A 216 -13.13 13.16 0.02
C SER A 216 -13.72 12.33 1.17
N ASN A 217 -13.32 12.62 2.40
CA ASN A 217 -13.91 12.03 3.62
C ASN A 217 -15.26 12.71 3.94
N SER A 218 -16.00 13.11 2.91
CA SER A 218 -17.17 13.99 2.89
C SER A 218 -18.44 13.31 3.39
N TRP A 219 -18.31 12.40 4.36
CA TRP A 219 -19.44 11.92 5.18
C TRP A 219 -20.17 13.05 5.92
N LEU A 220 -19.62 14.27 5.89
CA LEU A 220 -20.10 15.47 6.57
C LEU A 220 -20.61 16.55 5.60
N GLU A 221 -20.51 16.35 4.29
CA GLU A 221 -20.97 17.34 3.31
C GLU A 221 -22.38 16.99 2.83
N ASP A 222 -23.34 17.88 3.06
CA ASP A 222 -24.75 17.66 2.67
C ASP A 222 -24.92 17.50 1.15
N ASP A 223 -23.99 18.02 0.35
CA ASP A 223 -23.99 18.02 -1.12
C ASP A 223 -23.21 16.85 -1.76
N ILE A 224 -22.67 15.91 -0.97
CA ILE A 224 -21.82 14.83 -1.51
C ILE A 224 -22.53 13.97 -2.56
N LEU A 225 -23.82 13.69 -2.35
CA LEU A 225 -24.61 12.90 -3.30
C LEU A 225 -24.71 13.59 -4.67
N GLU A 226 -24.83 14.92 -4.66
CA GLU A 226 -24.90 15.73 -5.88
C GLU A 226 -23.54 15.79 -6.57
N LYS A 227 -22.46 15.95 -5.80
CA LYS A 227 -21.08 15.88 -6.34
C LYS A 227 -20.79 14.53 -7.00
N ILE A 228 -21.24 13.42 -6.39
CA ILE A 228 -21.11 12.08 -6.99
C ILE A 228 -21.93 11.98 -8.28
N ARG A 229 -23.18 12.48 -8.27
CA ARG A 229 -24.05 12.48 -9.46
C ARG A 229 -23.41 13.23 -10.62
N LEU A 230 -22.90 14.43 -10.38
CA LEU A 230 -22.20 15.23 -11.39
C LEU A 230 -20.96 14.52 -11.92
N ALA A 231 -20.15 13.90 -11.04
CA ALA A 231 -18.99 13.13 -11.47
C ALA A 231 -19.36 11.91 -12.31
N GLN A 232 -20.49 11.26 -12.06
CA GLN A 232 -21.00 10.16 -12.91
C GLN A 232 -21.52 10.63 -14.26
N GLU A 233 -22.12 11.82 -14.33
CA GLU A 233 -22.54 12.41 -15.60
C GLU A 233 -21.32 12.72 -16.49
N GLN A 234 -20.19 13.09 -15.87
CA GLN A 234 -18.92 13.31 -16.54
C GLN A 234 -18.17 12.01 -16.87
N ASP A 235 -18.31 10.96 -16.05
CA ASP A 235 -17.63 9.66 -16.20
C ASP A 235 -18.60 8.47 -16.06
N PRO A 236 -19.50 8.26 -17.04
CA PRO A 236 -20.58 7.27 -16.93
C PRO A 236 -20.09 5.81 -16.92
N GLU A 237 -18.87 5.56 -17.43
CA GLU A 237 -18.26 4.22 -17.46
C GLU A 237 -17.55 3.86 -16.14
N ASN A 238 -17.42 4.82 -15.22
CA ASN A 238 -16.78 4.60 -13.93
C ASN A 238 -17.70 3.85 -12.96
N LEU A 239 -17.69 2.54 -13.07
CA LEU A 239 -18.51 1.66 -12.23
C LEU A 239 -18.21 1.79 -10.74
N ARG A 240 -17.00 2.24 -10.36
CA ARG A 240 -16.66 2.51 -8.96
C ARG A 240 -17.42 3.71 -8.41
N LEU A 241 -17.59 4.76 -9.20
CA LEU A 241 -18.48 5.87 -8.83
C LEU A 241 -19.93 5.41 -8.76
N ALA A 242 -20.39 4.57 -9.69
CA ALA A 242 -21.73 3.96 -9.63
C ALA A 242 -21.95 3.20 -8.32
N VAL A 243 -20.98 2.39 -7.89
CA VAL A 243 -21.04 1.68 -6.62
C VAL A 243 -21.05 2.66 -5.45
N TYR A 244 -20.18 3.67 -5.46
CA TYR A 244 -20.08 4.64 -4.38
C TYR A 244 -21.39 5.44 -4.21
N TYR A 245 -22.05 5.81 -5.30
CA TYR A 245 -23.37 6.44 -5.27
C TYR A 245 -24.43 5.56 -4.61
N LEU A 246 -24.46 4.26 -4.92
CA LEU A 246 -25.38 3.33 -4.24
C LEU A 246 -25.06 3.23 -2.75
N GLU A 247 -23.78 3.24 -2.35
CA GLU A 247 -23.39 3.25 -0.93
C GLU A 247 -23.89 4.51 -0.20
N GLU A 248 -23.92 5.67 -0.86
CA GLU A 248 -24.48 6.91 -0.29
C GLU A 248 -26.00 6.87 -0.15
N ARG A 249 -26.71 6.42 -1.18
CA ARG A 249 -28.17 6.27 -1.15
C ARG A 249 -28.61 5.31 -0.04
N VAL A 250 -27.89 4.21 0.12
CA VAL A 250 -28.08 3.24 1.20
C VAL A 250 -27.96 3.88 2.58
N ARG A 251 -26.95 4.74 2.79
CA ARG A 251 -26.77 5.45 4.07
C ARG A 251 -27.90 6.42 4.36
N LYS A 252 -28.52 6.99 3.32
CA LYS A 252 -29.74 7.80 3.43
C LYS A 252 -31.02 6.96 3.62
N GLY A 253 -30.91 5.63 3.66
CA GLY A 253 -32.03 4.72 3.93
C GLY A 253 -32.84 4.32 2.69
N GLU A 254 -32.30 4.55 1.49
CA GLU A 254 -32.96 4.18 0.24
C GLU A 254 -32.84 2.69 -0.06
N ILE A 255 -33.86 2.13 -0.71
CA ILE A 255 -33.88 0.74 -1.20
C ILE A 255 -33.20 0.74 -2.58
N ILE A 256 -32.17 -0.09 -2.75
CA ILE A 256 -31.31 -0.09 -3.96
C ILE A 256 -31.11 -1.49 -4.57
N GLU A 257 -31.91 -2.48 -4.17
CA GLU A 257 -31.63 -3.89 -4.48
C GLU A 257 -31.56 -4.15 -5.99
N ASP A 258 -32.53 -3.64 -6.74
CA ASP A 258 -32.59 -3.84 -8.19
C ASP A 258 -31.46 -3.11 -8.90
N GLU A 259 -31.13 -1.88 -8.48
CA GLU A 259 -30.00 -1.13 -9.01
C GLU A 259 -28.66 -1.81 -8.70
N ALA A 260 -28.49 -2.37 -7.50
CA ALA A 260 -27.30 -3.13 -7.13
C ALA A 260 -27.15 -4.42 -7.95
N ARG A 261 -28.25 -5.13 -8.25
CA ARG A 261 -28.24 -6.30 -9.15
C ARG A 261 -27.94 -5.92 -10.60
N GLN A 262 -28.47 -4.79 -11.07
CA GLN A 262 -28.14 -4.26 -12.40
C GLN A 262 -26.68 -3.85 -12.50
N LEU A 263 -26.16 -3.14 -11.49
CA LEU A 263 -24.77 -2.70 -11.45
C LEU A 263 -23.81 -3.89 -11.33
N ALA A 264 -24.17 -4.94 -10.59
CA ALA A 264 -23.40 -6.17 -10.52
C ALA A 264 -23.16 -6.78 -11.90
N ARG A 265 -24.21 -6.91 -12.72
CA ARG A 265 -24.09 -7.41 -14.09
C ARG A 265 -23.17 -6.56 -14.95
N LYS A 266 -23.07 -5.24 -14.70
CA LYS A 266 -22.12 -4.36 -15.41
C LYS A 266 -20.69 -4.58 -14.92
N VAL A 267 -20.48 -4.60 -13.60
CA VAL A 267 -19.15 -4.81 -12.98
C VAL A 267 -18.54 -6.13 -13.43
N LEU A 268 -19.33 -7.20 -13.52
CA LEU A 268 -18.85 -8.52 -13.92
C LEU A 268 -18.60 -8.71 -15.42
N ARG A 269 -19.11 -7.81 -16.27
CA ARG A 269 -18.84 -7.83 -17.71
C ARG A 269 -17.51 -7.17 -18.09
N ASN A 270 -17.01 -6.30 -17.21
CA ASN A 270 -15.76 -5.58 -17.40
C ASN A 270 -14.60 -6.29 -16.69
N PRO A 271 -13.35 -6.10 -17.13
CA PRO A 271 -12.19 -6.61 -16.41
C PRO A 271 -12.22 -6.19 -14.94
N VAL A 272 -12.20 -7.18 -14.05
CA VAL A 272 -12.42 -6.93 -12.62
C VAL A 272 -11.10 -6.64 -11.92
N SER A 273 -10.93 -5.39 -11.48
CA SER A 273 -9.80 -4.99 -10.64
C SER A 273 -10.26 -4.42 -9.30
N SER A 274 -9.33 -4.01 -8.44
CA SER A 274 -9.63 -3.24 -7.23
C SER A 274 -10.22 -1.86 -7.51
N TYR A 275 -10.17 -1.39 -8.76
CA TYR A 275 -10.80 -0.16 -9.24
C TYR A 275 -12.18 -0.37 -9.90
N SER A 276 -12.60 -1.62 -10.15
CA SER A 276 -13.91 -1.92 -10.76
C SER A 276 -15.13 -1.56 -9.88
N GLY A 277 -14.92 -1.34 -8.58
CA GLY A 277 -15.99 -1.16 -7.61
C GLY A 277 -16.51 -2.45 -6.97
N LEU A 278 -16.07 -3.64 -7.39
CA LEU A 278 -16.57 -4.92 -6.89
C LEU A 278 -16.59 -5.02 -5.36
N LYS A 279 -15.51 -4.61 -4.68
CA LYS A 279 -15.44 -4.72 -3.22
C LYS A 279 -16.51 -3.88 -2.51
N GLY A 280 -16.85 -2.71 -3.05
CA GLY A 280 -17.95 -1.88 -2.55
C GLY A 280 -19.29 -2.53 -2.82
N LEU A 281 -19.47 -3.09 -4.02
CA LEU A 281 -20.68 -3.83 -4.39
C LEU A 281 -20.92 -5.05 -3.48
N LEU A 282 -19.90 -5.88 -3.25
CA LEU A 282 -19.99 -7.01 -2.32
C LEU A 282 -20.31 -6.55 -0.88
N ARG A 283 -19.88 -5.33 -0.50
CA ARG A 283 -20.20 -4.74 0.81
C ARG A 283 -21.67 -4.35 0.88
N ILE A 284 -22.24 -3.79 -0.20
CA ILE A 284 -23.68 -3.52 -0.32
C ILE A 284 -24.46 -4.83 -0.17
N TYR A 285 -24.11 -5.86 -0.94
CA TYR A 285 -24.78 -7.15 -0.91
C TYR A 285 -24.83 -7.73 0.50
N ARG A 286 -23.68 -7.80 1.17
CA ARG A 286 -23.60 -8.31 2.54
C ARG A 286 -24.48 -7.54 3.53
N ASN A 287 -24.51 -6.22 3.42
CA ASN A 287 -25.15 -5.37 4.43
C ASN A 287 -26.66 -5.17 4.17
N HIS A 288 -27.10 -5.25 2.91
CA HIS A 288 -28.45 -4.83 2.50
C HIS A 288 -29.24 -5.88 1.73
N LEU A 289 -28.60 -6.94 1.25
CA LEU A 289 -29.27 -8.09 0.64
C LEU A 289 -29.07 -9.31 1.55
N SER A 290 -28.04 -10.10 1.30
CA SER A 290 -27.61 -11.19 2.17
C SER A 290 -26.11 -11.48 2.00
N ILE A 291 -25.51 -12.11 3.01
CA ILE A 291 -24.12 -12.58 2.92
C ILE A 291 -23.98 -13.72 1.91
N ASP A 292 -25.01 -14.57 1.75
CA ASP A 292 -25.04 -15.64 0.76
C ASP A 292 -25.01 -15.07 -0.66
N GLU A 293 -25.87 -14.09 -0.99
CA GLU A 293 -25.83 -13.41 -2.29
C GLU A 293 -24.50 -12.71 -2.55
N ALA A 294 -23.83 -12.20 -1.50
CA ALA A 294 -22.48 -11.63 -1.65
C ALA A 294 -21.43 -12.69 -2.00
N VAL A 295 -21.55 -13.91 -1.46
CA VAL A 295 -20.68 -15.04 -1.80
C VAL A 295 -20.97 -15.54 -3.20
N ASP A 296 -22.25 -15.68 -3.58
CA ASP A 296 -22.66 -16.09 -4.93
C ASP A 296 -22.13 -15.10 -5.98
N LEU A 297 -22.25 -13.79 -5.73
CA LEU A 297 -21.71 -12.76 -6.62
C LEU A 297 -20.19 -12.85 -6.76
N ALA A 298 -19.47 -13.15 -5.67
CA ALA A 298 -18.02 -13.31 -5.71
C ALA A 298 -17.59 -14.58 -6.46
N GLU A 299 -18.36 -15.67 -6.35
CA GLU A 299 -18.14 -16.91 -7.10
C GLU A 299 -18.46 -16.75 -8.59
N GLU A 300 -19.54 -16.06 -8.94
CA GLU A 300 -19.86 -15.71 -10.34
C GLU A 300 -18.72 -14.91 -10.97
N ALA A 301 -18.19 -13.90 -10.25
CA ALA A 301 -17.03 -13.14 -10.70
C ALA A 301 -15.82 -14.03 -10.98
N LEU A 302 -15.53 -14.97 -10.07
CA LEU A 302 -14.43 -15.92 -10.22
C LEU A 302 -14.62 -16.90 -11.37
N GLN A 303 -15.84 -17.28 -11.69
CA GLN A 303 -16.12 -18.15 -12.85
C GLN A 303 -15.78 -17.42 -14.16
N HIS A 304 -16.06 -16.12 -14.25
CA HIS A 304 -15.72 -15.31 -15.42
C HIS A 304 -14.22 -14.99 -15.52
N HIS A 305 -13.55 -14.79 -14.38
CA HIS A 305 -12.14 -14.39 -14.34
C HIS A 305 -11.35 -15.24 -13.32
N PRO A 306 -11.11 -16.54 -13.60
CA PRO A 306 -10.56 -17.49 -12.63
C PRO A 306 -9.10 -17.19 -12.25
N ASP A 307 -8.36 -16.49 -13.10
CA ASP A 307 -6.95 -16.15 -12.86
C ASP A 307 -6.78 -14.83 -12.08
N GLU A 308 -7.86 -14.07 -11.89
CA GLU A 308 -7.79 -12.77 -11.25
C GLU A 308 -7.58 -12.90 -9.73
N ARG A 309 -6.36 -12.62 -9.28
CA ARG A 309 -5.96 -12.77 -7.88
C ARG A 309 -6.75 -11.88 -6.92
N TYR A 310 -7.16 -10.68 -7.36
CA TYR A 310 -7.94 -9.78 -6.53
C TYR A 310 -9.33 -10.34 -6.25
N LEU A 311 -9.93 -11.03 -7.22
CA LEU A 311 -11.19 -11.74 -7.05
C LEU A 311 -11.08 -12.88 -6.06
N LYS A 312 -10.03 -13.70 -6.16
CA LYS A 312 -9.78 -14.79 -5.19
C LYS A 312 -9.69 -14.25 -3.77
N ARG A 313 -9.01 -13.12 -3.61
CA ARG A 313 -8.91 -12.40 -2.33
C ARG A 313 -10.27 -11.87 -1.85
N CYS A 314 -11.12 -11.37 -2.74
CA CYS A 314 -12.47 -10.95 -2.40
C CYS A 314 -13.35 -12.13 -1.99
N ALA A 315 -13.41 -13.19 -2.79
CA ALA A 315 -14.17 -14.40 -2.48
C ALA A 315 -13.75 -15.00 -1.14
N ALA A 316 -12.44 -15.18 -0.89
CA ALA A 316 -11.92 -15.67 0.38
C ALA A 316 -12.40 -14.83 1.58
N LEU A 317 -12.42 -13.49 1.43
CA LEU A 317 -12.92 -12.58 2.46
C LEU A 317 -14.42 -12.77 2.74
N TYR A 318 -15.25 -12.97 1.71
CA TYR A 318 -16.69 -13.12 1.89
C TYR A 318 -17.07 -14.52 2.38
N TYR A 319 -16.36 -15.58 1.97
CA TYR A 319 -16.49 -16.89 2.61
C TYR A 319 -16.14 -16.84 4.10
N ASN A 320 -15.04 -16.18 4.47
CA ASN A 320 -14.69 -16.01 5.87
C ASN A 320 -15.83 -15.29 6.63
N ARG A 321 -16.39 -14.22 6.05
CA ARG A 321 -17.53 -13.51 6.66
C ARG A 321 -18.77 -14.40 6.79
N LEU A 322 -19.13 -15.17 5.76
CA LEU A 322 -20.25 -16.12 5.78
C LEU A 322 -20.14 -17.10 6.94
N ILE A 323 -18.96 -17.71 7.11
CA ILE A 323 -18.66 -18.66 8.18
C ILE A 323 -18.84 -18.04 9.57
N TYR A 324 -18.49 -16.76 9.73
CA TYR A 324 -18.58 -16.05 11.01
C TYR A 324 -19.93 -15.34 11.25
N SER A 325 -20.76 -15.13 10.22
CA SER A 325 -22.11 -14.59 10.37
C SER A 325 -23.14 -15.67 10.67
N SER A 326 -22.92 -16.92 10.24
CA SER A 326 -23.87 -18.00 10.48
C SER A 326 -23.98 -18.34 11.97
N HIS A 327 -25.21 -18.51 12.45
CA HIS A 327 -25.51 -19.03 13.79
C HIS A 327 -25.53 -20.57 13.82
N SER A 328 -25.60 -21.19 12.64
CA SER A 328 -25.49 -22.63 12.48
C SER A 328 -24.05 -23.02 12.16
N ARG A 329 -23.76 -24.30 12.33
CA ARG A 329 -22.45 -24.83 11.97
C ARG A 329 -22.29 -24.77 10.44
N PRO A 330 -21.20 -24.20 9.90
CA PRO A 330 -20.97 -24.13 8.47
C PRO A 330 -20.90 -25.53 7.86
N GLU A 331 -21.42 -25.68 6.65
CA GLU A 331 -21.29 -26.90 5.86
C GLU A 331 -19.82 -27.18 5.53
N GLN A 332 -19.45 -28.47 5.49
CA GLN A 332 -18.06 -28.86 5.19
C GLN A 332 -17.61 -28.35 3.82
N ARG A 333 -18.50 -28.39 2.81
CA ARG A 333 -18.23 -27.86 1.46
C ARG A 333 -17.84 -26.37 1.48
N THR A 334 -18.52 -25.58 2.31
CA THR A 334 -18.24 -24.14 2.47
C THR A 334 -16.88 -23.91 3.13
N LEU A 335 -16.55 -24.71 4.15
CA LEU A 335 -15.23 -24.67 4.79
C LEU A 335 -14.11 -25.05 3.81
N ASP A 336 -14.28 -26.13 3.06
CA ASP A 336 -13.29 -26.62 2.09
C ASP A 336 -13.03 -25.59 0.98
N ARG A 337 -14.10 -24.95 0.47
CA ARG A 337 -13.98 -23.88 -0.53
C ARG A 337 -13.24 -22.67 0.02
N ALA A 338 -13.55 -22.24 1.25
CA ALA A 338 -12.87 -21.13 1.91
C ALA A 338 -11.38 -21.43 2.16
N ILE A 339 -11.06 -22.65 2.60
CA ILE A 339 -9.68 -23.13 2.82
C ILE A 339 -8.90 -23.10 1.49
N SER A 340 -9.48 -23.62 0.41
CA SER A 340 -8.84 -23.62 -0.92
C SER A 340 -8.51 -22.20 -1.36
N LEU A 341 -9.50 -21.30 -1.33
CA LEU A 341 -9.31 -19.89 -1.72
C LEU A 341 -8.27 -19.19 -0.86
N LEU A 342 -8.26 -19.40 0.46
CA LEU A 342 -7.26 -18.80 1.35
C LEU A 342 -5.85 -19.30 1.04
N LYS A 343 -5.67 -20.60 0.77
CA LYS A 343 -4.36 -21.15 0.37
C LYS A 343 -3.85 -20.52 -0.93
N GLU A 344 -4.71 -20.39 -1.93
CA GLU A 344 -4.37 -19.70 -3.18
C GLU A 344 -4.00 -18.22 -2.93
N VAL A 345 -4.77 -17.50 -2.11
CA VAL A 345 -4.48 -16.09 -1.78
C VAL A 345 -3.17 -15.97 -0.99
N ILE A 346 -2.88 -16.88 -0.06
CA ILE A 346 -1.61 -16.87 0.67
C ILE A 346 -0.43 -17.05 -0.30
N PHE A 347 -0.58 -17.93 -1.29
CA PHE A 347 0.43 -18.14 -2.33
C PHE A 347 0.61 -16.90 -3.23
N LEU A 348 -0.49 -16.27 -3.66
CA LEU A 348 -0.48 -15.11 -4.54
C LEU A 348 0.01 -13.82 -3.86
N TYR A 349 -0.09 -13.74 -2.52
CA TYR A 349 0.29 -12.57 -1.71
C TYR A 349 1.29 -12.95 -0.62
N PRO A 350 2.51 -13.44 -0.96
CA PRO A 350 3.41 -14.08 -0.01
C PRO A 350 3.82 -13.17 1.15
N HIS A 351 3.96 -11.87 0.90
CA HIS A 351 4.38 -10.88 1.90
C HIS A 351 3.22 -10.18 2.62
N CYS A 352 1.97 -10.39 2.19
CA CYS A 352 0.78 -9.67 2.68
C CYS A 352 -0.33 -10.63 3.15
N SER A 353 0.10 -11.79 3.65
CA SER A 353 -0.75 -12.95 3.93
C SER A 353 -0.98 -13.24 5.41
N LEU A 354 -0.37 -12.53 6.36
CA LEU A 354 -0.50 -12.84 7.81
C LEU A 354 -1.97 -13.00 8.23
N MET A 355 -2.80 -11.99 7.92
CA MET A 355 -4.24 -12.07 8.22
C MET A 355 -4.93 -13.26 7.55
N LYS A 356 -4.52 -13.64 6.34
CA LYS A 356 -5.13 -14.74 5.59
C LYS A 356 -4.68 -16.09 6.16
N LYS A 357 -3.45 -16.19 6.67
CA LYS A 357 -2.96 -17.35 7.42
C LYS A 357 -3.70 -17.50 8.75
N VAL A 358 -3.97 -16.39 9.43
CA VAL A 358 -4.81 -16.37 10.64
C VAL A 358 -6.25 -16.79 10.30
N ASP A 359 -6.84 -16.24 9.23
CA ASP A 359 -8.17 -16.65 8.74
C ASP A 359 -8.19 -18.14 8.39
N LEU A 360 -7.13 -18.67 7.78
CA LEU A 360 -6.99 -20.09 7.46
C LEU A 360 -7.00 -20.96 8.72
N ALA A 361 -6.19 -20.62 9.73
CA ALA A 361 -6.19 -21.33 11.01
C ALA A 361 -7.58 -21.29 11.69
N ASN A 362 -8.20 -20.12 11.66
CA ASN A 362 -9.52 -19.86 12.20
C ASN A 362 -10.62 -20.71 11.53
N ILE A 363 -10.60 -20.83 10.21
CA ILE A 363 -11.55 -21.68 9.47
C ILE A 363 -11.30 -23.16 9.76
N HIS A 364 -10.03 -23.59 9.82
CA HIS A 364 -9.69 -24.95 10.23
C HIS A 364 -10.24 -25.30 11.62
N ALA A 365 -10.25 -24.34 12.55
CA ALA A 365 -10.81 -24.52 13.89
C ALA A 365 -12.34 -24.73 13.91
N LYS A 366 -13.06 -24.28 12.86
CA LYS A 366 -14.51 -24.47 12.70
C LYS A 366 -14.88 -25.85 12.16
N SER A 367 -13.95 -26.56 11.55
CA SER A 367 -14.12 -27.96 11.19
C SER A 367 -13.93 -28.86 12.41
N ASN A 368 -14.67 -29.97 12.47
CA ASN A 368 -14.42 -30.99 13.51
C ASN A 368 -13.20 -31.84 13.21
N HIS A 369 -12.79 -31.91 11.94
CA HIS A 369 -11.76 -32.83 11.48
C HIS A 369 -10.39 -32.16 11.37
N SER A 370 -10.32 -30.83 11.46
CA SER A 370 -9.06 -30.10 11.23
C SER A 370 -8.63 -29.15 12.34
N LYS A 371 -8.93 -29.47 13.61
CA LYS A 371 -8.55 -28.62 14.74
C LYS A 371 -7.06 -28.64 15.03
N ASP A 372 -6.40 -29.76 14.75
CA ASP A 372 -4.96 -29.90 14.99
C ASP A 372 -4.16 -29.11 13.94
N GLU A 373 -4.66 -29.01 12.72
CA GLU A 373 -4.12 -28.15 11.65
C GLU A 373 -4.23 -26.67 12.01
N ALA A 374 -5.34 -26.25 12.64
CA ALA A 374 -5.47 -24.88 13.14
C ALA A 374 -4.38 -24.55 14.17
N GLU A 375 -4.16 -25.45 15.13
CA GLU A 375 -3.11 -25.33 16.13
C GLU A 375 -1.72 -25.30 15.47
N GLN A 376 -1.45 -26.19 14.52
CA GLN A 376 -0.18 -26.22 13.79
C GLN A 376 0.12 -24.88 13.10
N ILE A 377 -0.85 -24.33 12.36
CA ILE A 377 -0.68 -23.04 11.67
C ILE A 377 -0.38 -21.94 12.69
N TYR A 378 -1.11 -21.89 13.81
CA TYR A 378 -0.84 -20.91 14.86
C TYR A 378 0.57 -21.07 15.45
N GLN A 379 1.01 -22.30 15.74
CA GLN A 379 2.35 -22.55 16.28
C GLN A 379 3.47 -22.15 15.30
N GLU A 380 3.27 -22.36 14.00
CA GLU A 380 4.20 -21.88 12.97
C GLU A 380 4.26 -20.35 12.92
N LEU A 381 3.10 -19.68 12.96
CA LEU A 381 3.01 -18.22 12.99
C LEU A 381 3.67 -17.64 14.24
N LEU A 382 3.48 -18.26 15.42
CA LEU A 382 4.02 -17.79 16.69
C LEU A 382 5.56 -17.84 16.76
N LYS A 383 6.21 -18.67 15.94
CA LYS A 383 7.66 -18.77 15.81
C LYS A 383 8.25 -17.71 14.87
N SER A 384 7.42 -17.08 14.05
CA SER A 384 7.88 -16.13 13.03
C SER A 384 8.21 -14.77 13.65
N GLU A 385 9.29 -14.14 13.18
CA GLU A 385 9.58 -12.75 13.52
C GLU A 385 8.61 -11.81 12.80
N MET A 386 8.05 -10.86 13.55
CA MET A 386 7.01 -9.95 13.08
C MET A 386 7.12 -8.60 13.79
N GLU A 387 6.57 -7.58 13.16
CA GLU A 387 6.46 -6.23 13.74
C GLU A 387 5.54 -6.23 14.98
N PRO A 388 5.70 -5.27 15.92
CA PRO A 388 4.88 -5.18 17.13
C PRO A 388 3.37 -5.24 16.88
N ALA A 389 2.88 -4.53 15.86
CA ALA A 389 1.46 -4.51 15.48
C ALA A 389 0.95 -5.89 15.02
N GLU A 390 1.76 -6.61 14.23
CA GLU A 390 1.45 -7.93 13.70
C GLU A 390 1.48 -8.99 14.81
N LYS A 391 2.43 -8.90 15.75
CA LYS A 391 2.48 -9.75 16.95
C LYS A 391 1.25 -9.58 17.82
N GLN A 392 0.84 -8.33 18.10
CA GLN A 392 -0.38 -8.05 18.86
C GLN A 392 -1.62 -8.64 18.18
N LEU A 393 -1.71 -8.52 16.85
CA LEU A 393 -2.78 -9.12 16.06
C LEU A 393 -2.79 -10.66 16.20
N LEU A 394 -1.63 -11.30 16.02
CA LEU A 394 -1.52 -12.76 16.07
C LEU A 394 -1.88 -13.29 17.46
N TYR A 395 -1.30 -12.72 18.52
CA TYR A 395 -1.57 -13.12 19.89
C TYR A 395 -3.04 -12.91 20.27
N ASN A 396 -3.68 -11.82 19.81
CA ASN A 396 -5.10 -11.58 20.07
C ASN A 396 -5.98 -12.65 19.39
N ASN A 397 -5.68 -13.02 18.14
CA ASN A 397 -6.41 -14.06 17.44
C ASN A 397 -6.18 -15.44 18.07
N TYR A 398 -4.95 -15.74 18.46
CA TYR A 398 -4.65 -16.99 19.15
C TYR A 398 -5.30 -17.10 20.54
N ALA A 399 -5.41 -15.99 21.26
CA ALA A 399 -6.18 -15.93 22.52
C ALA A 399 -7.66 -16.23 22.28
N LYS A 400 -8.26 -15.64 21.24
CA LYS A 400 -9.66 -15.91 20.85
C LYS A 400 -9.87 -17.38 20.48
N TYR A 401 -9.01 -17.93 19.63
CA TYR A 401 -9.05 -19.34 19.26
C TYR A 401 -8.94 -20.26 20.49
N SER A 402 -7.99 -19.97 21.39
CA SER A 402 -7.78 -20.72 22.63
C SER A 402 -9.04 -20.71 23.51
N LYS A 403 -9.70 -19.55 23.64
CA LYS A 403 -10.93 -19.42 24.44
C LYS A 403 -12.13 -20.09 23.78
N CYS A 404 -12.40 -19.79 22.51
CA CYS A 404 -13.65 -20.13 21.85
C CYS A 404 -13.66 -21.56 21.30
N ASP A 405 -12.57 -21.97 20.65
CA ASP A 405 -12.53 -23.23 19.89
C ASP A 405 -11.88 -24.37 20.69
N ARG A 406 -10.94 -24.04 21.59
CA ARG A 406 -10.24 -25.00 22.47
C ARG A 406 -10.75 -25.03 23.91
N ARG A 407 -11.49 -24.01 24.36
CA ARG A 407 -11.94 -23.84 25.76
C ARG A 407 -10.79 -23.78 26.79
N GLU A 408 -9.63 -23.31 26.35
CA GLU A 408 -8.41 -23.16 27.16
C GLU A 408 -8.32 -21.70 27.69
N TYR A 409 -9.13 -21.38 28.70
CA TYR A 409 -9.28 -20.01 29.22
C TYR A 409 -7.99 -19.39 29.76
N GLN A 410 -7.23 -20.14 30.56
CA GLN A 410 -5.95 -19.68 31.10
C GLN A 410 -4.94 -19.35 29.99
N ARG A 411 -4.92 -20.16 28.92
CA ARG A 411 -4.08 -19.90 27.74
C ARG A 411 -4.48 -18.59 27.07
N ALA A 412 -5.78 -18.37 26.90
CA ALA A 412 -6.27 -17.12 26.33
C ALA A 412 -5.86 -15.89 27.16
N ILE A 413 -5.96 -15.96 28.50
CA ILE A 413 -5.53 -14.89 29.41
C ILE A 413 -4.04 -14.59 29.24
N ARG A 414 -3.17 -15.62 29.25
CA ARG A 414 -1.72 -15.45 29.05
C ARG A 414 -1.41 -14.75 27.72
N TYR A 415 -2.11 -15.08 26.65
CA TYR A 415 -1.90 -14.41 25.36
C TYR A 415 -2.44 -12.98 25.35
N HIS A 416 -3.54 -12.67 26.04
CA HIS A 416 -3.96 -11.28 26.24
C HIS A 416 -2.92 -10.45 27.02
N MET A 417 -2.27 -11.04 28.04
CA MET A 417 -1.15 -10.40 28.74
C MET A 417 0.01 -10.14 27.76
N LYS A 418 0.41 -11.14 26.95
CA LYS A 418 1.45 -10.95 25.91
C LYS A 418 1.11 -9.83 24.91
N VAL A 419 -0.16 -9.67 24.53
CA VAL A 419 -0.60 -8.54 23.68
C VAL A 419 -0.37 -7.21 24.39
N ALA A 420 -0.77 -7.12 25.67
CA ALA A 420 -0.68 -5.92 26.49
C ALA A 420 0.78 -5.49 26.76
N THR A 421 1.68 -6.46 26.95
CA THR A 421 3.12 -6.24 27.17
C THR A 421 3.82 -5.53 26.02
N ILE A 422 3.36 -5.72 24.79
CA ILE A 422 3.96 -5.05 23.63
C ILE A 422 3.58 -3.55 23.70
N PRO A 423 4.54 -2.62 23.83
CA PRO A 423 4.30 -1.19 23.96
C PRO A 423 4.03 -0.57 22.57
N HIS A 424 2.96 -1.05 21.93
CA HIS A 424 2.48 -0.52 20.66
C HIS A 424 1.00 -0.19 20.80
N GLN A 425 0.66 1.06 20.48
CA GLN A 425 -0.71 1.54 20.58
C GLN A 425 -1.56 0.96 19.45
N SER A 426 -2.46 0.04 19.82
CA SER A 426 -3.40 -0.57 18.87
C SER A 426 -4.73 -0.88 19.52
N SER A 427 -5.75 -1.07 18.68
CA SER A 427 -7.06 -1.56 19.12
C SER A 427 -6.96 -2.95 19.77
N PHE A 428 -6.03 -3.81 19.32
CA PHE A 428 -5.78 -5.12 19.91
C PHE A 428 -5.24 -5.01 21.33
N ARG A 429 -4.30 -4.09 21.58
CA ARG A 429 -3.76 -3.81 22.92
C ARG A 429 -4.86 -3.35 23.87
N ARG A 430 -5.62 -2.33 23.46
CA ARG A 430 -6.73 -1.78 24.25
C ARG A 430 -7.78 -2.84 24.58
N ASN A 431 -8.17 -3.65 23.60
CA ASN A 431 -9.14 -4.72 23.80
C ASN A 431 -8.62 -5.80 24.75
N SER A 432 -7.37 -6.24 24.59
CA SER A 432 -6.76 -7.21 25.51
C SER A 432 -6.69 -6.69 26.95
N ILE A 433 -6.32 -5.42 27.17
CA ILE A 433 -6.33 -4.81 28.51
C ILE A 433 -7.74 -4.80 29.09
N LYS A 434 -8.75 -4.39 28.31
CA LYS A 434 -10.15 -4.44 28.75
C LYS A 434 -10.57 -5.84 29.18
N ILE A 435 -10.23 -6.86 28.39
CA ILE A 435 -10.54 -8.27 28.72
C ILE A 435 -9.85 -8.69 30.02
N LEU A 436 -8.61 -8.27 30.26
CA LEU A 436 -7.88 -8.58 31.49
C LEU A 436 -8.50 -7.89 32.71
N VAL A 437 -8.93 -6.64 32.58
CA VAL A 437 -9.68 -5.93 33.64
C VAL A 437 -10.97 -6.69 33.98
N GLU A 438 -11.74 -7.11 32.97
CA GLU A 438 -12.96 -7.91 33.18
C GLU A 438 -12.69 -9.25 33.90
N VAL A 439 -11.50 -9.83 33.72
CA VAL A 439 -11.10 -11.07 34.43
C VAL A 439 -10.89 -10.80 35.92
N VAL A 440 -10.25 -9.67 36.27
CA VAL A 440 -10.05 -9.24 37.67
C VAL A 440 -11.41 -8.95 38.33
N GLU A 441 -12.23 -8.10 37.71
CA GLU A 441 -13.53 -7.68 38.27
C GLU A 441 -14.48 -8.84 38.58
N ARG A 442 -14.44 -9.89 37.76
CA ARG A 442 -15.33 -11.04 37.95
C ARG A 442 -14.88 -11.96 39.09
N HIS A 443 -13.59 -11.98 39.44
CA HIS A 443 -12.99 -12.90 40.42
C HIS A 443 -13.36 -14.39 40.22
N ARG A 444 -13.66 -14.80 38.98
CA ARG A 444 -14.11 -16.18 38.65
C ARG A 444 -13.01 -17.08 38.11
N ASP A 445 -11.97 -16.49 37.50
CA ASP A 445 -10.86 -17.26 36.93
C ASP A 445 -9.75 -17.41 37.96
N SER A 446 -9.13 -18.59 38.05
CA SER A 446 -7.99 -18.85 38.94
C SER A 446 -6.82 -17.88 38.76
N MET A 447 -6.67 -17.27 37.59
CA MET A 447 -5.58 -16.35 37.26
C MET A 447 -5.81 -14.90 37.72
N TRP A 448 -6.95 -14.57 38.34
CA TRP A 448 -7.32 -13.16 38.61
C TRP A 448 -6.25 -12.37 39.38
N ARG A 449 -5.57 -12.97 40.37
CA ARG A 449 -4.48 -12.32 41.13
C ARG A 449 -3.24 -12.03 40.28
N GLU A 450 -2.87 -12.98 39.43
CA GLU A 450 -1.72 -12.82 38.52
C GLU A 450 -2.01 -11.74 37.47
N VAL A 451 -3.27 -11.63 37.04
CA VAL A 451 -3.70 -10.56 36.13
C VAL A 451 -3.73 -9.20 36.82
N GLU A 452 -4.18 -9.11 38.06
CA GLU A 452 -4.19 -7.88 38.87
C GLU A 452 -2.76 -7.34 39.03
N GLU A 453 -1.83 -8.17 39.51
CA GLU A 453 -0.41 -7.83 39.65
C GLU A 453 0.22 -7.43 38.31
N PHE A 454 -0.15 -8.11 37.22
CA PHE A 454 0.32 -7.76 35.89
C PHE A 454 -0.16 -6.38 35.43
N LEU A 455 -1.43 -6.04 35.67
CA LEU A 455 -2.00 -4.75 35.27
C LEU A 455 -1.40 -3.59 36.08
N GLU A 456 -1.13 -3.79 37.38
CA GLU A 456 -0.45 -2.80 38.23
C GLU A 456 0.97 -2.48 37.72
N ASN A 457 1.66 -3.49 37.16
CA ASN A 457 3.02 -3.36 36.66
C ASN A 457 3.10 -3.06 35.15
N LEU A 458 1.96 -2.93 34.47
CA LEU A 458 1.92 -2.74 33.02
C LEU A 458 2.40 -1.33 32.67
N LYS A 459 3.55 -1.24 32.00
CA LYS A 459 4.09 0.04 31.53
C LYS A 459 3.12 0.76 30.60
N GLU A 460 3.04 2.08 30.78
CA GLU A 460 2.38 2.94 29.80
C GLU A 460 3.17 2.92 28.47
N PRO A 461 2.46 2.90 27.34
CA PRO A 461 3.01 2.71 26.01
C PRO A 461 3.80 3.91 25.46
#